data_AF-A0A7W4CW63-F1
#
_entry.id   AF-A0A7W4CW63-F1
#
_cell.length_a   1.000
_cell.length_b   1.000
_cell.length_c   1.000
_cell.angle_alpha   90.00
_cell.angle_beta   90.00
_cell.angle_gamma   90.00
#
_symmetry.space_group_name_H-M   'P 1'
#
loop_
_entity.id
_entity.type
_entity.pdbx_description
1 polymer ?
#
loop_
_entity_poly.entity_id
_entity_poly.type
_entity_poly.pdbx_seq_one_letter_code
_entity_poly.pdbx_strand_id
1 'polypeptide(L)'
;MLAAGGWLATCWLARIDQLPGVIIVAGHTSLWWAVWCLLLTSAVSLVAAGLLISVAMTPIRKPLLRAAVGVIGSLAWAVGAFALLVICWFSLFCLGLEGSQTFVTADDGTAVMITQDGFDGDMVDFYDPGPGRWWIRRDDTARIDPRDGHCTLTTTSATLTVTCGHRRQTIPRN
;
A
#
# COMPACT_ATOMS: atom_id res chain seq x y z
N MET A 1 11.32 -21.50 9.62
CA MET A 1 11.14 -21.42 8.15
C MET A 1 10.24 -20.27 7.71
N LEU A 2 9.20 -19.88 8.45
CA LEU A 2 8.33 -18.74 8.10
C LEU A 2 9.00 -17.35 8.20
N ALA A 3 10.00 -17.18 9.08
CA ALA A 3 10.73 -15.90 9.24
C ALA A 3 11.63 -15.56 8.04
N ALA A 4 12.25 -16.56 7.39
CA ALA A 4 13.05 -16.36 6.19
C ALA A 4 12.17 -16.04 4.98
N GLY A 5 10.98 -16.66 4.88
CA GLY A 5 9.99 -16.34 3.86
C GLY A 5 9.45 -14.92 3.99
N GLY A 6 9.16 -14.48 5.22
CA GLY A 6 8.76 -13.10 5.50
C GLY A 6 9.85 -12.08 5.15
N TRP A 7 11.12 -12.38 5.48
CA TRP A 7 12.27 -11.53 5.15
C TRP A 7 12.57 -11.46 3.66
N LEU A 8 12.47 -12.59 2.95
CA LEU A 8 12.63 -12.63 1.50
C LEU A 8 11.49 -11.91 0.77
N ALA A 9 10.25 -12.03 1.27
CA ALA A 9 9.13 -11.25 0.76
C ALA A 9 9.31 -9.75 1.00
N THR A 10 9.90 -9.35 2.14
CA THR A 10 10.23 -7.93 2.42
C THR A 10 11.37 -7.43 1.54
N CYS A 11 12.44 -8.20 1.35
CA CYS A 11 13.52 -7.83 0.42
C CYS A 11 13.04 -7.80 -1.03
N TRP A 12 12.09 -8.65 -1.40
CA TRP A 12 11.48 -8.68 -2.73
C TRP A 12 10.54 -7.49 -2.95
N LEU A 13 9.68 -7.17 -1.99
CA LEU A 13 8.82 -5.98 -1.99
C LEU A 13 9.63 -4.68 -1.92
N ALA A 14 10.74 -4.67 -1.17
CA ALA A 14 11.68 -3.55 -1.10
C ALA A 14 12.52 -3.39 -2.39
N ARG A 15 12.44 -4.34 -3.33
CA ARG A 15 13.05 -4.26 -4.68
C ARG A 15 12.04 -3.92 -5.79
N ILE A 16 10.75 -3.78 -5.47
CA ILE A 16 9.75 -3.25 -6.42
C ILE A 16 10.09 -1.80 -6.82
N ASP A 17 10.83 -1.08 -5.97
CA ASP A 17 11.39 0.24 -6.25
C ASP A 17 12.39 0.29 -7.42
N GLN A 18 12.88 -0.86 -7.90
CA GLN A 18 13.77 -0.99 -9.06
C GLN A 18 13.05 -1.35 -10.36
N LEU A 19 11.72 -1.56 -10.33
CA LEU A 19 10.94 -1.77 -11.54
C LEU A 19 10.65 -0.41 -12.19
N PRO A 20 10.99 -0.20 -13.47
CA PRO A 20 10.62 1.03 -14.17
C PRO A 20 9.10 1.10 -14.27
N GLY A 21 8.51 2.09 -13.59
CA GLY A 21 7.07 2.38 -13.68
C GLY A 21 6.28 2.45 -12.37
N VAL A 22 6.89 2.30 -11.19
CA VAL A 22 6.17 2.47 -9.91
C VAL A 22 7.01 3.31 -8.96
N ILE A 23 6.80 4.63 -8.97
CA ILE A 23 7.27 5.50 -7.88
C ILE A 23 6.11 5.65 -6.91
N ILE A 24 6.19 4.88 -5.83
CA ILE A 24 5.39 4.99 -4.63
C ILE A 24 5.46 6.45 -4.17
N VAL A 25 4.30 7.09 -4.00
CA VAL A 25 4.13 8.29 -3.16
C VAL A 25 4.53 7.87 -1.74
N ALA A 26 5.83 7.89 -1.47
CA ALA A 26 6.52 7.22 -0.36
C ALA A 26 6.22 7.81 1.03
N GLY A 27 5.11 8.51 1.19
CA GLY A 27 4.64 9.06 2.46
C GLY A 27 3.16 8.84 2.76
N HIS A 28 2.35 8.26 1.86
CA HIS A 28 0.89 8.32 2.01
C HIS A 28 0.08 7.05 1.68
N THR A 29 0.68 5.93 1.30
CA THR A 29 -0.12 4.70 1.17
C THR A 29 -0.34 4.10 2.57
N SER A 30 -1.59 4.09 3.01
CA SER A 30 -2.06 3.42 4.22
C SER A 30 -1.54 1.99 4.34
N LEU A 31 -1.31 1.33 3.21
CA LEU A 31 -0.67 0.03 3.08
C LEU A 31 0.72 -0.04 3.72
N TRP A 32 1.55 0.98 3.58
CA TRP A 32 2.91 0.98 4.14
C TRP A 32 2.89 0.87 5.66
N TRP A 33 2.02 1.66 6.31
CA TRP A 33 1.82 1.59 7.75
C TRP A 33 1.17 0.29 8.18
N ALA A 34 0.22 -0.21 7.40
CA ALA A 34 -0.45 -1.47 7.70
C ALA A 34 0.50 -2.67 7.64
N VAL A 35 1.50 -2.66 6.74
CA VAL A 35 2.58 -3.67 6.70
C VAL A 35 3.38 -3.66 8.00
N TRP A 36 3.80 -2.49 8.49
CA TRP A 36 4.53 -2.41 9.77
C TRP A 36 3.68 -2.86 10.96
N CYS A 37 2.40 -2.50 10.99
CA CYS A 37 1.47 -2.96 12.02
C CYS A 37 1.30 -4.49 11.97
N LEU A 38 1.10 -5.08 10.78
CA LEU A 38 1.02 -6.53 10.58
C LEU A 38 2.29 -7.25 11.08
N LEU A 39 3.47 -6.70 10.78
CA LEU A 39 4.75 -7.27 11.22
C LEU A 39 4.88 -7.26 12.75
N LEU A 40 4.59 -6.13 13.40
CA LEU A 40 4.67 -6.03 14.87
C LEU A 40 3.66 -6.96 15.54
N THR A 41 2.41 -6.98 15.09
CA THR A 41 1.38 -7.82 15.70
C THR A 41 1.60 -9.31 15.45
N SER A 42 2.16 -9.69 14.30
CA SER A 42 2.53 -11.09 14.01
C SER A 42 3.70 -11.55 14.89
N ALA A 43 4.70 -10.70 15.12
CA ALA A 43 5.80 -10.99 16.04
C ALA A 43 5.30 -11.23 17.47
N VAL A 44 4.41 -10.37 17.98
CA VAL A 44 3.80 -10.54 19.31
C VAL A 44 3.02 -11.85 19.41
N SER A 45 2.23 -12.17 18.39
CA SER A 45 1.42 -13.40 18.35
C SER A 45 2.28 -14.67 18.32
N LEU A 46 3.40 -14.64 17.60
CA LEU A 46 4.35 -15.76 17.52
C LEU A 46 5.11 -15.98 18.82
N VAL A 47 5.51 -14.90 19.50
CA VAL A 47 6.16 -14.99 20.83
C VAL A 47 5.18 -15.57 21.85
N ALA A 48 3.92 -15.09 21.87
CA ALA A 48 2.89 -15.63 22.75
C ALA A 48 2.62 -17.12 22.49
N ALA A 49 2.51 -17.53 21.23
CA ALA A 49 2.36 -18.93 20.85
C ALA A 49 3.56 -19.80 21.28
N GLY A 50 4.80 -19.30 21.08
CA GLY A 50 6.02 -19.99 21.50
C GLY A 50 6.10 -20.19 23.02
N LEU A 51 5.66 -19.20 23.79
CA LEU A 51 5.57 -19.29 25.25
C LEU A 51 4.52 -20.32 25.69
N LEU A 52 3.34 -20.32 25.06
CA LEU A 52 2.28 -21.30 25.32
C LEU A 52 2.75 -22.74 25.01
N ILE A 53 3.42 -22.94 23.87
CA ILE A 53 3.99 -24.24 23.48
C ILE A 53 5.06 -24.68 24.48
N SER A 54 5.92 -23.75 24.93
CA SER A 54 6.95 -24.04 25.94
C SER A 54 6.32 -24.47 27.27
N VAL A 55 5.21 -23.84 27.68
CA VAL A 55 4.46 -24.25 28.89
C VAL A 55 3.74 -25.59 28.71
N ALA A 56 3.28 -25.90 27.51
CA ALA A 56 2.64 -27.18 27.20
C ALA A 56 3.65 -28.34 27.25
N MET A 57 4.87 -28.11 26.75
CA MET A 57 5.91 -29.13 26.65
C MET A 57 6.79 -29.26 27.89
N THR A 58 6.84 -28.25 28.77
CA THR A 58 7.66 -28.31 29.99
C THR A 58 6.87 -28.83 31.20
N PRO A 59 7.43 -29.78 31.98
CA PRO A 59 6.82 -30.25 33.22
C PRO A 59 7.00 -29.20 34.32
N ILE A 60 6.16 -28.17 34.31
CA ILE A 60 6.16 -27.11 35.33
C ILE A 60 5.60 -27.69 36.64
N ARG A 61 6.45 -27.84 37.66
CA ARG A 61 6.08 -28.36 38.99
C ARG A 61 5.16 -27.44 39.81
N LYS A 62 5.01 -26.17 39.41
CA LYS A 62 4.18 -25.16 40.09
C LYS A 62 2.87 -24.94 39.32
N PRO A 63 1.73 -25.52 39.75
CA PRO A 63 0.47 -25.47 38.98
C PRO A 63 -0.08 -24.05 38.80
N LEU A 64 0.09 -23.18 39.80
CA LEU A 64 -0.33 -21.76 39.73
C LEU A 64 0.46 -20.97 38.68
N LEU A 65 1.76 -21.19 38.58
CA LEU A 65 2.60 -20.52 37.57
C LEU A 65 2.23 -20.99 36.16
N ARG A 66 1.96 -22.29 35.99
CA ARG A 66 1.49 -22.87 34.73
C ARG A 66 0.15 -22.28 34.30
N ALA A 67 -0.80 -22.15 35.22
CA ALA A 67 -2.10 -21.53 34.95
C ALA A 67 -1.95 -20.05 34.58
N ALA A 68 -1.12 -19.28 35.33
CA ALA A 68 -0.90 -17.88 35.05
C ALA A 68 -0.28 -17.64 33.65
N VAL A 69 0.75 -18.40 33.27
CA VAL A 69 1.38 -18.27 31.94
C VAL A 69 0.43 -18.75 30.84
N GLY A 70 -0.36 -19.80 31.09
CA GLY A 70 -1.39 -20.24 30.16
C GLY A 70 -2.43 -19.15 29.89
N VAL A 71 -2.98 -18.55 30.95
CA VAL A 71 -3.98 -17.48 30.83
C VAL A 71 -3.39 -16.23 30.16
N ILE A 72 -2.22 -15.76 30.61
CA ILE A 72 -1.57 -14.58 30.04
C ILE A 72 -1.18 -14.82 28.58
N GLY A 73 -0.62 -15.99 28.26
CA GLY A 73 -0.25 -16.35 26.90
C GLY A 73 -1.46 -16.47 25.97
N SER A 74 -2.55 -17.08 26.43
CA SER A 74 -3.79 -17.19 25.66
C SER A 74 -4.44 -15.83 25.43
N LEU A 75 -4.44 -14.95 26.43
CA LEU A 75 -4.94 -13.58 26.31
C LEU A 75 -4.08 -12.77 25.33
N ALA A 76 -2.75 -12.83 25.46
CA ALA A 76 -1.83 -12.15 24.57
C ALA A 76 -1.97 -12.63 23.12
N TRP A 77 -2.13 -13.94 22.92
CA TRP A 77 -2.38 -14.51 21.59
C TRP A 77 -3.72 -14.07 21.02
N ALA A 78 -4.81 -14.11 21.80
CA ALA A 78 -6.13 -13.69 21.34
C ALA A 78 -6.17 -12.21 20.96
N VAL A 79 -5.54 -11.34 21.76
CA VAL A 79 -5.41 -9.91 21.45
C VAL A 79 -4.58 -9.69 20.19
N GLY A 80 -3.45 -10.39 20.05
CA GLY A 80 -2.61 -10.33 18.85
C GLY A 80 -3.35 -10.80 17.59
N ALA A 81 -4.06 -11.92 17.68
CA ALA A 81 -4.86 -12.46 16.57
C ALA A 81 -6.00 -11.51 16.17
N PHE A 82 -6.73 -10.94 17.14
CA PHE A 82 -7.78 -9.96 16.88
C PHE A 82 -7.22 -8.69 16.23
N ALA A 83 -6.11 -8.15 16.74
CA ALA A 83 -5.45 -6.99 16.17
C ALA A 83 -4.98 -7.26 14.73
N LEU A 84 -4.43 -8.45 14.43
CA LEU A 84 -4.08 -8.84 13.06
C LEU A 84 -5.30 -8.85 12.14
N LEU A 85 -6.44 -9.34 12.62
CA LEU A 85 -7.71 -9.36 11.88
C LEU A 85 -8.19 -7.94 11.55
N VAL A 86 -8.15 -7.04 12.54
CA VAL A 86 -8.53 -5.64 12.37
C VAL A 86 -7.59 -4.94 11.40
N ILE A 87 -6.27 -5.11 11.54
CA ILE A 87 -5.30 -4.51 10.63
C ILE A 87 -5.51 -5.06 9.21
N CYS A 88 -5.68 -6.38 9.05
CA CYS A 88 -5.92 -6.99 7.74
C CYS A 88 -7.20 -6.44 7.08
N TRP A 89 -8.30 -6.35 7.83
CA TRP A 89 -9.54 -5.75 7.35
C TRP A 89 -9.34 -4.29 6.95
N PHE A 90 -8.67 -3.50 7.79
CA PHE A 90 -8.39 -2.09 7.52
C PHE A 90 -7.47 -1.90 6.30
N SER A 91 -6.45 -2.76 6.13
CA SER A 91 -5.60 -2.78 4.95
C SER A 91 -6.39 -3.04 3.67
N LEU A 92 -7.30 -4.03 3.70
CA LEU A 92 -8.14 -4.38 2.56
C LEU A 92 -9.14 -3.27 2.24
N PHE A 93 -9.72 -2.67 3.28
CA PHE A 93 -10.58 -1.51 3.15
C PHE A 93 -9.83 -0.33 2.51
N CYS A 94 -8.65 0.03 3.03
CA CYS A 94 -7.88 1.13 2.51
C CYS A 94 -7.25 0.85 1.14
N LEU A 95 -6.91 -0.41 0.81
CA LEU A 95 -6.60 -0.82 -0.57
C LEU A 95 -7.71 -0.46 -1.53
N GLY A 96 -8.96 -0.70 -1.12
CA GLY A 96 -10.14 -0.27 -1.85
C GLY A 96 -10.31 1.24 -1.94
N LEU A 97 -9.62 2.04 -1.10
CA LEU A 97 -9.65 3.50 -1.16
C LEU A 97 -8.48 4.12 -1.92
N GLU A 98 -7.33 3.43 -2.00
CA GLU A 98 -6.08 3.96 -2.54
C GLU A 98 -6.14 4.25 -4.04
N GLY A 99 -7.16 3.75 -4.74
CA GLY A 99 -7.42 4.12 -6.12
C GLY A 99 -6.35 3.63 -7.10
N SER A 100 -6.39 4.14 -8.33
CA SER A 100 -5.41 3.78 -9.36
C SER A 100 -4.59 4.97 -9.80
N GLN A 101 -3.33 4.73 -10.19
CA GLN A 101 -2.40 5.74 -10.67
C GLN A 101 -1.92 5.33 -12.06
N THR A 102 -2.14 6.20 -13.04
CA THR A 102 -1.69 5.98 -14.42
C THR A 102 -0.69 7.05 -14.81
N PHE A 103 0.51 6.64 -15.17
CA PHE A 103 1.57 7.52 -15.65
C PHE A 103 1.55 7.58 -17.17
N VAL A 104 1.53 8.79 -17.72
CA VAL A 104 1.54 9.02 -19.15
C VAL A 104 2.66 9.99 -19.50
N THR A 105 3.54 9.58 -20.41
CA THR A 105 4.69 10.36 -20.85
C THR A 105 4.54 10.69 -22.32
N ALA A 106 4.80 11.94 -22.68
CA ALA A 106 4.83 12.40 -24.06
C ALA A 106 6.20 12.17 -24.71
N ASP A 107 6.26 12.29 -26.03
CA ASP A 107 7.49 12.12 -26.81
C ASP A 107 8.59 13.13 -26.44
N ASP A 108 8.22 14.30 -25.92
CA ASP A 108 9.16 15.33 -25.45
C ASP A 108 9.68 15.10 -24.02
N GLY A 109 9.29 13.98 -23.39
CA GLY A 109 9.67 13.60 -22.02
C GLY A 109 8.80 14.23 -20.93
N THR A 110 7.82 15.08 -21.28
CA THR A 110 6.84 15.58 -20.32
C THR A 110 6.01 14.43 -19.79
N ALA A 111 5.78 14.37 -18.46
CA ALA A 111 4.99 13.31 -17.84
C ALA A 111 3.84 13.90 -17.02
N VAL A 112 2.73 13.19 -16.98
CA VAL A 112 1.57 13.49 -16.15
C VAL A 112 1.10 12.19 -15.49
N MET A 113 0.77 12.26 -14.21
CA MET A 113 0.10 11.17 -13.50
C MET A 113 -1.39 11.50 -13.35
N ILE A 114 -2.23 10.51 -13.64
CA ILE A 114 -3.69 10.58 -13.51
C ILE A 114 -4.06 9.69 -12.32
N THR A 115 -4.83 10.24 -11.37
CA THR A 115 -5.33 9.47 -10.23
C THR A 115 -6.84 9.25 -10.34
N GLN A 116 -7.25 8.04 -9.97
CA GLN A 116 -8.64 7.66 -9.78
C GLN A 116 -8.80 7.32 -8.30
N ASP A 117 -9.89 7.73 -7.65
CA ASP A 117 -10.17 7.20 -6.32
C ASP A 117 -10.61 5.74 -6.41
N GLY A 118 -10.47 5.02 -5.30
CA GLY A 118 -10.83 3.60 -5.26
C GLY A 118 -12.30 3.34 -4.94
N PHE A 119 -13.06 4.37 -4.51
CA PHE A 119 -14.35 4.16 -3.84
C PHE A 119 -15.50 3.99 -4.82
N ASP A 120 -15.76 4.98 -5.65
CA ASP A 120 -16.73 4.90 -6.77
C ASP A 120 -16.02 4.90 -8.13
N GLY A 121 -14.69 5.10 -8.13
CA GLY A 121 -13.91 5.15 -9.35
C GLY A 121 -14.02 6.51 -10.04
N ASP A 122 -14.49 7.54 -9.33
CA ASP A 122 -14.41 8.89 -9.86
C ASP A 122 -12.95 9.34 -9.92
N MET A 123 -12.66 10.08 -10.98
CA MET A 123 -11.33 10.59 -11.21
C MET A 123 -11.11 11.84 -10.42
N VAL A 124 -9.95 11.93 -9.81
CA VAL A 124 -9.72 13.00 -8.85
C VAL A 124 -8.89 14.08 -9.51
N ASP A 125 -7.67 13.78 -9.99
CA ASP A 125 -6.72 14.84 -10.34
C ASP A 125 -5.62 14.44 -11.33
N PHE A 126 -5.02 15.46 -11.93
CA PHE A 126 -3.72 15.36 -12.60
C PHE A 126 -2.58 15.78 -11.67
N TYR A 127 -1.41 15.18 -11.88
CA TYR A 127 -0.19 15.55 -11.17
C TYR A 127 0.98 15.73 -12.13
N ASP A 128 1.79 16.74 -11.87
CA ASP A 128 3.07 16.97 -12.54
C ASP A 128 4.23 16.37 -11.73
N PRO A 129 5.35 15.98 -12.38
CA PRO A 129 6.55 15.56 -11.68
C PRO A 129 7.13 16.73 -10.85
N GLY A 130 7.29 16.50 -9.56
CA GLY A 130 7.95 17.42 -8.63
C GLY A 130 9.44 17.11 -8.46
N PRO A 131 10.13 17.85 -7.58
CA PRO A 131 11.55 17.60 -7.30
C PRO A 131 11.77 16.20 -6.73
N GLY A 132 12.78 15.49 -7.24
CA GLY A 132 13.11 14.14 -6.77
C GLY A 132 12.10 13.08 -7.22
N ARG A 133 11.37 12.50 -6.26
CA ARG A 133 10.40 11.40 -6.49
C ARG A 133 8.95 11.80 -6.19
N TRP A 134 8.69 13.09 -6.00
CA TRP A 134 7.38 13.61 -5.61
C TRP A 134 6.55 13.99 -6.83
N TRP A 135 5.22 13.97 -6.68
CA TRP A 135 4.26 14.41 -7.69
C TRP A 135 3.42 15.54 -7.10
N ILE A 136 3.22 16.62 -7.87
CA ILE A 136 2.55 17.83 -7.44
C ILE A 136 1.17 17.88 -8.10
N ARG A 137 0.12 17.96 -7.29
CA ARG A 137 -1.26 18.05 -7.77
C ARG A 137 -1.43 19.32 -8.61
N ARG A 138 -2.08 19.18 -9.77
CA ARG A 138 -2.58 20.30 -10.57
C ARG A 138 -3.95 20.74 -10.07
N ASP A 139 -4.29 22.01 -10.27
CA ASP A 139 -5.63 22.52 -9.98
C ASP A 139 -6.70 22.00 -10.97
N ASP A 140 -6.26 21.38 -12.08
CA ASP A 140 -7.12 20.75 -13.07
C ASP A 140 -7.69 19.41 -12.57
N THR A 141 -9.03 19.29 -12.54
CA THR A 141 -9.71 18.01 -12.28
C THR A 141 -9.66 17.09 -13.50
N ALA A 142 -9.30 15.83 -13.30
CA ALA A 142 -9.30 14.82 -14.35
C ALA A 142 -10.74 14.41 -14.75
N ARG A 143 -11.01 14.37 -16.05
CA ARG A 143 -12.30 13.98 -16.65
C ARG A 143 -12.17 12.83 -17.66
N ILE A 144 -10.98 12.23 -17.80
CA ILE A 144 -10.68 11.13 -18.74
C ILE A 144 -10.26 9.87 -17.97
N ASP A 145 -11.03 8.79 -18.09
CA ASP A 145 -10.76 7.56 -17.34
C ASP A 145 -9.65 6.75 -18.03
N PRO A 146 -8.55 6.41 -17.34
CA PRO A 146 -7.56 5.46 -17.86
C PRO A 146 -8.14 4.09 -18.24
N ARG A 147 -9.30 3.72 -17.69
CA ARG A 147 -10.02 2.48 -18.05
C ARG A 147 -10.71 2.55 -19.41
N ASP A 148 -10.90 3.74 -19.99
CA ASP A 148 -11.51 3.91 -21.31
C ASP A 148 -10.60 3.39 -22.45
N GLY A 149 -9.31 3.14 -22.17
CA GLY A 149 -8.37 2.54 -23.11
C GLY A 149 -6.95 3.05 -22.90
N HIS A 150 -6.06 2.74 -23.86
CA HIS A 150 -4.67 3.20 -23.80
C HIS A 150 -4.61 4.74 -23.72
N CYS A 151 -3.93 5.24 -22.69
CA CYS A 151 -3.67 6.67 -22.52
C CYS A 151 -2.40 7.12 -23.26
N THR A 152 -2.49 8.25 -23.95
CA THR A 152 -1.37 8.95 -24.59
C THR A 152 -1.37 10.43 -24.18
N LEU A 153 -0.18 11.03 -24.18
CA LEU A 153 0.03 12.44 -23.86
C LEU A 153 0.65 13.13 -25.07
N THR A 154 -0.01 14.16 -25.57
CA THR A 154 0.51 15.02 -26.63
C THR A 154 0.75 16.42 -26.07
N THR A 155 1.93 16.97 -26.31
CA THR A 155 2.28 18.30 -25.84
C THR A 155 2.35 19.29 -26.99
N THR A 156 1.97 20.53 -26.70
CA THR A 156 2.27 21.70 -27.52
C THR A 156 3.06 22.70 -26.67
N SER A 157 3.44 23.84 -27.23
CA SER A 157 4.12 24.91 -26.49
C SER A 157 3.27 25.47 -25.33
N ALA A 158 1.93 25.36 -25.39
CA ALA A 158 1.03 25.98 -24.43
C ALA A 158 0.12 24.99 -23.69
N THR A 159 -0.04 23.76 -24.19
CA THR A 159 -1.03 22.82 -23.64
C THR A 159 -0.51 21.39 -23.60
N LEU A 160 -1.05 20.62 -22.66
CA LEU A 160 -0.94 19.18 -22.57
C LEU A 160 -2.30 18.59 -22.96
N THR A 161 -2.33 17.62 -23.87
CA THR A 161 -3.56 16.91 -24.24
C THR A 161 -3.39 15.45 -23.86
N VAL A 162 -4.17 15.03 -22.87
CA VAL A 162 -4.29 13.63 -22.47
C VAL A 162 -5.40 13.02 -23.29
N THR A 163 -5.19 11.83 -23.84
CA THR A 163 -6.20 11.05 -24.56
C THR A 163 -6.20 9.64 -24.02
N CYS A 164 -7.33 9.14 -23.52
CA CYS A 164 -7.48 7.71 -23.17
C CYS A 164 -8.67 7.15 -23.95
N GLY A 165 -8.42 6.12 -24.76
CA GLY A 165 -9.43 5.57 -25.67
C GLY A 165 -9.99 6.65 -26.62
N HIS A 166 -11.28 6.95 -26.48
CA HIS A 166 -11.97 7.97 -27.30
C HIS A 166 -12.15 9.32 -26.62
N ARG A 167 -11.78 9.45 -25.34
CA ARG A 167 -11.90 10.69 -24.59
C ARG A 167 -10.59 11.46 -24.61
N ARG A 168 -10.70 12.78 -24.67
CA ARG A 168 -9.57 13.70 -24.63
C ARG A 168 -9.85 14.88 -23.70
N GLN A 169 -8.83 15.36 -23.04
CA GLN A 169 -8.85 16.55 -22.20
C GLN A 169 -7.56 17.31 -22.42
N THR A 170 -7.72 18.59 -22.71
CA THR A 170 -6.61 19.51 -22.87
C THR A 170 -6.52 20.36 -21.61
N ILE A 171 -5.32 20.44 -21.05
CA ILE A 171 -4.98 21.23 -19.86
C ILE A 171 -3.82 22.18 -20.22
N PRO A 172 -3.70 23.33 -19.55
CA PRO A 172 -2.60 24.25 -19.80
C PRO A 172 -1.24 23.63 -19.43
N ARG A 173 -0.21 23.89 -20.23
CA ARG A 173 1.16 23.54 -19.89
C ARG A 173 1.67 24.60 -18.89
N ASN A 174 1.99 24.17 -17.67
CA ASN A 174 2.56 25.03 -16.65
C ASN A 174 4.04 25.30 -16.93
#